data_AF-A0A498I0G6-F1
#
_entry.id   AF-A0A498I0G6-F1
#
_cell.length_a   1.000
_cell.length_b   1.000
_cell.length_c   1.000
_cell.angle_alpha   90.00
_cell.angle_beta   90.00
_cell.angle_gamma   90.00
#
_symmetry.space_group_name_H-M   'P 1'
#
loop_
_entity.id
_entity.type
_entity.pdbx_description
1 polymer ?
#
loop_
_entity_poly.entity_id
_entity_poly.type
_entity_poly.pdbx_seq_one_letter_code
_entity_poly.pdbx_strand_id
1 'polypeptide(L)'
;MVVAFITGTYAVLGGHSPGIVIASCVLGCIFFSVFANSLLSIERKILNAPHFLDDMVGDFKLLTDYSMDSSNSTGQIESAAPLPLASPGVDCQATQQADQTKEEPTEGIDLDVFNAAKQGNVDALREHGEHLDIKLTATKNTVLHIYIACSSSPTFNESEKQVIESTNIVEDILKTCPALLLQQNESGETALHIAARHGRAGIVGALIRAAKARHDDLEKGVLSEEAWKMLIRATNNGKDTALHEAVRFNHFAVVEILTREDPESVHG
;
A
#
# COMPACT_ATOMS: atom_id res chain seq x y z
N MET A 1 30.35 -44.77 2.12
CA MET A 1 28.88 -44.66 2.15
C MET A 1 28.53 -43.36 1.44
N VAL A 2 27.84 -43.42 0.30
CA VAL A 2 27.51 -42.24 -0.52
C VAL A 2 26.16 -41.72 -0.06
N VAL A 3 26.09 -40.48 0.41
CA VAL A 3 24.81 -39.80 0.70
C VAL A 3 24.59 -38.80 -0.44
N ALA A 4 23.48 -38.97 -1.16
CA ALA A 4 23.08 -38.06 -2.22
C ALA A 4 22.27 -36.90 -1.63
N PHE A 5 22.61 -35.66 -2.01
CA PHE A 5 21.78 -34.47 -1.79
C PHE A 5 21.11 -34.05 -3.10
N ILE A 6 19.92 -33.45 -2.97
CA ILE A 6 19.02 -33.07 -4.07
C ILE A 6 19.64 -32.00 -5.01
N THR A 7 20.72 -31.32 -4.62
CA THR A 7 21.35 -30.23 -5.40
C THR A 7 22.57 -30.64 -6.23
N GLY A 8 22.89 -31.94 -6.33
CA GLY A 8 23.82 -32.45 -7.35
C GLY A 8 25.32 -32.26 -7.09
N THR A 9 25.75 -31.82 -5.90
CA THR A 9 27.18 -31.82 -5.51
C THR A 9 27.50 -33.01 -4.60
N TYR A 10 28.44 -33.86 -5.03
CA TYR A 10 28.95 -34.98 -4.24
C TYR A 10 30.30 -34.61 -3.60
N ALA A 11 30.44 -34.88 -2.30
CA ALA A 11 31.74 -34.90 -1.65
C ALA A 11 32.08 -36.36 -1.30
N VAL A 12 33.12 -36.91 -1.94
CA VAL A 12 33.72 -38.18 -1.51
C VAL A 12 34.60 -37.89 -0.31
N LEU A 13 34.01 -37.94 0.89
CA LEU A 13 34.78 -37.91 2.13
C LEU A 13 35.42 -39.29 2.35
N GLY A 14 36.65 -39.42 1.88
CA GLY A 14 37.52 -40.56 2.15
C GLY A 14 37.93 -40.55 3.62
N GLY A 15 37.25 -41.35 4.43
CA GLY A 15 37.58 -41.60 5.84
C GLY A 15 37.15 -40.48 6.79
N HIS A 16 37.01 -40.83 8.08
CA HIS A 16 36.76 -39.97 9.24
C HIS A 16 35.28 -39.77 9.70
N SER A 17 35.02 -40.36 10.87
CA SER A 17 33.97 -40.14 11.88
C SER A 17 32.50 -39.96 11.44
N PRO A 18 31.58 -40.87 11.84
CA PRO A 18 30.13 -40.72 11.65
C PRO A 18 29.53 -39.39 12.14
N GLY A 19 30.19 -38.70 13.08
CA GLY A 19 29.71 -37.44 13.64
C GLY A 19 29.62 -36.28 12.64
N ILE A 20 30.54 -36.19 11.67
CA ILE A 20 30.56 -35.10 10.68
C ILE A 20 29.40 -35.25 9.69
N VAL A 21 29.08 -36.49 9.31
CA VAL A 21 27.96 -36.80 8.41
C VAL A 21 26.63 -36.43 9.08
N ILE A 22 26.48 -36.73 10.37
CA ILE A 22 25.27 -36.38 11.11
C ILE A 22 25.14 -34.86 11.23
N ALA A 23 26.22 -34.15 11.57
CA ALA A 23 26.20 -32.69 11.72
C ALA A 23 25.85 -31.98 10.40
N SER A 24 26.44 -32.41 9.27
CA SER A 24 26.12 -31.83 7.96
C SER A 24 24.70 -32.13 7.51
N CYS A 25 24.19 -33.34 7.77
CA CYS A 25 22.80 -33.69 7.53
C CYS A 25 21.83 -32.84 8.37
N VAL A 26 22.10 -32.64 9.66
CA VAL A 26 21.24 -31.82 10.54
C VAL A 26 21.23 -30.36 10.08
N LEU A 27 22.39 -29.78 9.76
CA LEU A 27 22.48 -28.41 9.22
C LEU A 27 21.74 -28.28 7.87
N GLY A 28 21.90 -29.26 6.98
CA GLY A 28 21.18 -29.30 5.71
C GLY A 28 19.66 -29.43 5.88
N CYS A 29 19.19 -30.25 6.81
CA CYS A 29 17.77 -30.41 7.12
C CYS A 29 17.18 -29.14 7.75
N ILE A 30 17.91 -28.43 8.61
CA ILE A 30 17.46 -27.15 9.19
C ILE A 30 17.37 -26.10 8.09
N PHE A 31 18.42 -25.94 7.27
CA PHE A 31 18.43 -24.97 6.18
C PHE A 31 17.35 -25.27 5.14
N PHE A 32 17.18 -26.53 4.75
CA PHE A 32 16.13 -26.96 3.84
C PHE A 32 14.74 -26.76 4.44
N SER A 33 14.54 -27.04 5.74
CA SER A 33 13.24 -26.82 6.38
C SER A 33 12.90 -25.34 6.49
N VAL A 34 13.86 -24.47 6.82
CA VAL A 34 13.66 -23.01 6.84
C VAL A 34 13.40 -22.50 5.42
N PHE A 35 14.22 -22.91 4.46
CA PHE A 35 14.07 -22.52 3.06
C PHE A 35 12.76 -23.03 2.48
N ALA A 36 12.38 -24.29 2.68
CA ALA A 36 11.13 -24.86 2.22
C ALA A 36 9.93 -24.26 2.94
N ASN A 37 10.00 -23.96 4.25
CA ASN A 37 8.93 -23.24 4.94
C ASN A 37 8.80 -21.80 4.42
N SER A 38 9.90 -21.11 4.13
CA SER A 38 9.88 -19.81 3.48
C SER A 38 9.34 -19.92 2.06
N LEU A 39 9.74 -20.92 1.27
CA LEU A 39 9.28 -21.16 -0.10
C LEU A 39 7.80 -21.55 -0.14
N LEU A 40 7.33 -22.39 0.78
CA LEU A 40 5.93 -22.80 0.93
C LEU A 40 5.07 -21.68 1.52
N SER A 41 5.63 -20.81 2.36
CA SER A 41 5.00 -19.56 2.81
C SER A 41 4.88 -18.57 1.66
N ILE A 42 5.91 -18.48 0.81
CA ILE A 42 5.93 -17.73 -0.45
C ILE A 42 4.88 -18.27 -1.42
N GLU A 43 4.81 -19.59 -1.64
CA GLU A 43 3.80 -20.21 -2.51
C GLU A 43 2.38 -20.04 -1.96
N ARG A 44 2.16 -20.23 -0.65
CA ARG A 44 0.85 -19.94 -0.03
C ARG A 44 0.46 -18.47 -0.14
N LYS A 45 1.40 -17.54 0.01
CA LYS A 45 1.14 -16.10 -0.17
C LYS A 45 0.91 -15.73 -1.63
N ILE A 46 1.63 -16.33 -2.59
CA ILE A 46 1.42 -16.10 -4.04
C ILE A 46 0.06 -16.65 -4.49
N LEU A 47 -0.33 -17.84 -4.02
CA LEU A 47 -1.66 -18.41 -4.33
C LEU A 47 -2.81 -17.64 -3.65
N ASN A 48 -2.53 -16.98 -2.51
CA ASN A 48 -3.47 -16.12 -1.77
C ASN A 48 -3.27 -14.62 -2.00
N ALA A 49 -2.48 -14.19 -2.99
CA ALA A 49 -2.29 -12.79 -3.35
C ALA A 49 -3.18 -12.26 -4.50
N PRO A 50 -4.45 -12.69 -4.69
CA PRO A 50 -5.39 -11.85 -5.40
C PRO A 50 -5.98 -10.76 -4.49
N HIS A 51 -5.70 -10.78 -3.17
CA HIS A 51 -6.32 -9.89 -2.18
C HIS A 51 -6.24 -8.40 -2.53
N PHE A 52 -5.10 -7.86 -2.95
CA PHE A 52 -5.03 -6.40 -3.19
C PHE A 52 -5.84 -5.95 -4.42
N LEU A 53 -5.87 -6.73 -5.51
CA LEU A 53 -6.70 -6.40 -6.68
C LEU A 53 -8.16 -6.74 -6.45
N ASP A 54 -8.49 -7.82 -5.74
CA ASP A 54 -9.86 -8.15 -5.35
C ASP A 54 -10.43 -7.16 -4.32
N ASP A 55 -9.62 -6.69 -3.38
CA ASP A 55 -9.97 -5.67 -2.39
C ASP A 55 -10.09 -4.29 -3.08
N MET A 56 -9.21 -3.96 -4.02
CA MET A 56 -9.31 -2.72 -4.81
C MET A 56 -10.51 -2.74 -5.78
N VAL A 57 -10.80 -3.89 -6.41
CA VAL A 57 -12.02 -4.10 -7.22
C VAL A 57 -13.26 -4.14 -6.33
N GLY A 58 -13.14 -4.65 -5.10
CA GLY A 58 -14.17 -4.62 -4.07
C GLY A 58 -14.50 -3.21 -3.61
N ASP A 59 -13.47 -2.39 -3.33
CA ASP A 59 -13.59 -0.96 -3.04
C ASP A 59 -14.25 -0.22 -4.22
N PHE A 60 -13.84 -0.52 -5.46
CA PHE A 60 -14.46 0.03 -6.66
C PHE A 60 -15.92 -0.39 -6.82
N LYS A 61 -16.26 -1.64 -6.48
CA LYS A 61 -17.63 -2.14 -6.52
C LYS A 61 -18.51 -1.53 -5.42
N LEU A 62 -18.00 -1.38 -4.21
CA LEU A 62 -18.69 -0.68 -3.11
C LEU A 62 -18.98 0.78 -3.46
N LEU A 63 -18.02 1.48 -4.07
CA LEU A 63 -18.20 2.87 -4.53
C LEU A 63 -19.26 3.00 -5.64
N THR A 64 -19.38 2.00 -6.53
CA THR A 64 -20.33 2.02 -7.65
C THR A 64 -21.73 1.52 -7.25
N ASP A 65 -21.83 0.53 -6.36
CA ASP A 65 -23.12 0.01 -5.84
C ASP A 65 -23.80 1.05 -4.91
N TYR A 66 -23.05 1.84 -4.14
CA TYR A 66 -23.60 2.92 -3.29
C TYR A 66 -24.30 4.03 -4.10
N SER A 67 -23.97 4.21 -5.38
CA SER A 67 -24.58 5.23 -6.23
C SER A 67 -25.96 4.83 -6.78
N MET A 68 -26.28 3.53 -6.81
CA MET A 68 -27.51 3.04 -7.46
C MET A 68 -28.75 3.05 -6.54
N ASP A 69 -28.58 3.03 -5.22
CA ASP A 69 -29.72 2.99 -4.28
C ASP A 69 -30.32 4.37 -3.95
N SER A 70 -29.67 5.49 -4.31
CA SER A 70 -30.20 6.82 -4.01
C SER A 70 -31.19 7.37 -5.07
N SER A 71 -31.47 6.63 -6.15
CA SER A 71 -32.30 7.13 -7.26
C SER A 71 -33.69 6.49 -7.41
N ASN A 72 -34.15 5.69 -6.43
CA ASN A 72 -35.52 5.16 -6.44
C ASN A 72 -36.32 5.49 -5.17
N SER A 73 -36.61 6.78 -4.98
CA SER A 73 -37.77 7.24 -4.22
C SER A 73 -38.42 8.41 -4.95
N THR A 74 -39.03 8.12 -6.10
CA THR A 74 -40.05 8.99 -6.70
C THR A 74 -41.41 8.37 -6.44
N GLY A 75 -42.11 8.92 -5.45
CA GLY A 75 -43.41 8.43 -5.01
C GLY A 75 -44.33 9.58 -4.59
N GLN A 76 -44.91 10.22 -5.61
CA GLN A 76 -46.23 10.86 -5.63
C GLN A 76 -46.46 12.20 -4.92
N ILE A 77 -46.65 13.19 -5.80
CA ILE A 77 -47.32 14.46 -5.60
C ILE A 77 -48.84 14.19 -5.71
N GLU A 78 -49.63 14.43 -4.67
CA GLU A 78 -51.05 14.73 -4.82
C GLU A 78 -51.47 15.89 -3.93
N SER A 79 -52.34 16.71 -4.49
CA SER A 79 -52.71 18.06 -4.08
C SER A 79 -53.90 18.04 -3.13
N ALA A 80 -53.91 18.92 -2.11
CA ALA A 80 -55.10 19.72 -1.74
C ALA A 80 -54.77 20.69 -0.58
N ALA A 81 -55.08 21.98 -0.77
CA ALA A 81 -55.34 22.95 0.29
C ALA A 81 -56.87 22.97 0.59
N PRO A 82 -57.43 23.57 1.68
CA PRO A 82 -57.08 24.91 2.21
C PRO A 82 -57.17 25.13 3.75
N LEU A 83 -56.71 26.33 4.17
CA LEU A 83 -56.66 26.95 5.53
C LEU A 83 -58.04 27.06 6.24
N PRO A 84 -58.12 27.31 7.58
CA PRO A 84 -58.06 28.70 8.11
C PRO A 84 -57.48 28.93 9.55
N LEU A 85 -56.78 30.07 9.70
CA LEU A 85 -56.75 31.11 10.77
C LEU A 85 -56.78 30.82 12.31
N ALA A 86 -56.01 31.69 13.02
CA ALA A 86 -55.99 32.06 14.46
C ALA A 86 -55.13 31.17 15.40
N SER A 87 -54.27 31.61 16.34
CA SER A 87 -53.84 32.89 16.93
C SER A 87 -52.57 32.64 17.79
N PRO A 88 -51.88 33.65 18.37
CA PRO A 88 -50.49 33.54 18.84
C PRO A 88 -50.35 33.21 20.34
N GLY A 89 -49.22 32.62 20.70
CA GLY A 89 -48.69 32.67 22.07
C GLY A 89 -48.11 31.36 22.60
N VAL A 90 -46.84 31.42 23.01
CA VAL A 90 -46.26 30.98 24.29
C VAL A 90 -44.85 30.42 24.06
N ASP A 91 -43.86 31.20 24.50
CA ASP A 91 -42.49 30.75 24.75
C ASP A 91 -42.49 29.63 25.80
N CYS A 92 -41.69 28.58 25.58
CA CYS A 92 -41.06 27.81 26.65
C CYS A 92 -39.75 27.20 26.15
N GLN A 93 -38.65 27.70 26.69
CA GLN A 93 -37.31 27.14 26.60
C GLN A 93 -37.16 25.90 27.50
N ALA A 94 -36.12 25.11 27.18
CA ALA A 94 -35.56 23.96 27.88
C ALA A 94 -36.36 22.65 27.71
N THR A 95 -35.77 21.55 27.23
CA THR A 95 -34.49 20.98 27.65
C THR A 95 -33.82 20.22 26.51
N GLN A 96 -32.54 20.48 26.32
CA GLN A 96 -31.66 19.69 25.46
C GLN A 96 -31.41 18.32 26.10
N GLN A 97 -31.77 17.26 25.39
CA GLN A 97 -31.07 15.98 25.46
C GLN A 97 -30.77 15.60 24.02
N ALA A 98 -29.64 16.12 23.54
CA ALA A 98 -29.00 15.61 22.34
C ALA A 98 -28.52 14.20 22.68
N ASP A 99 -29.24 13.21 22.17
CA ASP A 99 -28.74 11.86 22.00
C ASP A 99 -27.53 11.95 21.07
N GLN A 100 -26.33 11.91 21.64
CA GLN A 100 -25.09 11.85 20.90
C GLN A 100 -24.92 10.42 20.39
N THR A 101 -25.67 10.08 19.35
CA THR A 101 -25.20 9.08 18.39
C THR A 101 -24.06 9.77 17.64
N LYS A 102 -22.81 9.49 18.06
CA LYS A 102 -21.63 9.80 17.27
C LYS A 102 -21.74 9.02 15.96
N GLU A 103 -22.32 9.65 14.95
CA GLU A 103 -22.00 9.31 13.56
C GLU A 103 -20.60 9.85 13.31
N GLU A 104 -19.60 8.97 13.36
CA GLU A 104 -18.29 9.22 12.77
C GLU A 104 -18.53 9.53 11.29
N PRO A 105 -18.23 10.74 10.78
CA PRO A 105 -18.30 10.99 9.35
C PRO A 105 -17.11 10.27 8.74
N THR A 106 -17.34 9.04 8.27
CA THR A 106 -16.40 8.37 7.38
C THR A 106 -16.42 9.13 6.07
N GLU A 107 -15.62 10.20 5.96
CA GLU A 107 -15.28 10.82 4.68
C GLU A 107 -14.41 9.83 3.89
N GLY A 108 -15.08 8.82 3.33
CA GLY A 108 -14.48 7.93 2.35
C GLY A 108 -14.00 8.73 1.14
N ILE A 109 -13.06 8.16 0.40
CA ILE A 109 -12.56 8.78 -0.83
C ILE A 109 -13.71 9.00 -1.82
N ASP A 110 -13.86 10.24 -2.27
CA ASP A 110 -14.84 10.58 -3.30
C ASP A 110 -14.49 9.85 -4.61
N LEU A 111 -15.51 9.45 -5.37
CA LEU A 111 -15.32 8.75 -6.64
C LEU A 111 -14.45 9.57 -7.62
N ASP A 112 -14.59 10.89 -7.59
CA ASP A 112 -13.80 11.81 -8.44
C ASP A 112 -12.33 11.81 -8.04
N VAL A 113 -12.03 11.82 -6.73
CA VAL A 113 -10.66 11.74 -6.20
C VAL A 113 -10.04 10.37 -6.52
N PHE A 114 -10.82 9.30 -6.38
CA PHE A 114 -10.39 7.95 -6.75
C PHE A 114 -10.03 7.87 -8.24
N ASN A 115 -10.89 8.39 -9.12
CA ASN A 115 -10.66 8.38 -10.56
C ASN A 115 -9.49 9.29 -10.97
N ALA A 116 -9.34 10.45 -10.33
CA ALA A 116 -8.20 11.34 -10.52
C ALA A 116 -6.89 10.65 -10.11
N ALA A 117 -6.88 9.97 -8.96
CA ALA A 117 -5.74 9.18 -8.50
C ALA A 117 -5.41 8.07 -9.49
N LYS A 118 -6.39 7.29 -9.94
CA LYS A 118 -6.21 6.21 -10.93
C LYS A 118 -5.58 6.70 -12.24
N GLN A 119 -5.96 7.90 -12.70
CA GLN A 119 -5.47 8.48 -13.96
C GLN A 119 -4.16 9.27 -13.78
N GLY A 120 -3.72 9.52 -12.55
CA GLY A 120 -2.59 10.41 -12.29
C GLY A 120 -2.89 11.88 -12.61
N ASN A 121 -4.16 12.30 -12.55
CA ASN A 121 -4.57 13.69 -12.78
C ASN A 121 -4.25 14.54 -11.53
N VAL A 122 -3.01 15.01 -11.45
CA VAL A 122 -2.51 15.80 -10.32
C VAL A 122 -3.28 17.10 -10.14
N ASP A 123 -3.70 17.75 -11.23
CA ASP A 123 -4.42 19.03 -11.14
C ASP A 123 -5.76 18.87 -10.41
N ALA A 124 -6.52 17.80 -10.71
CA ALA A 124 -7.75 17.49 -9.99
C ALA A 124 -7.48 17.13 -8.51
N LEU A 125 -6.40 16.40 -8.22
CA LEU A 125 -6.03 16.08 -6.83
C LEU A 125 -5.66 17.34 -6.02
N ARG A 126 -5.05 18.34 -6.67
CA ARG A 126 -4.65 19.60 -6.03
C ARG A 126 -5.83 20.45 -5.58
N GLU A 127 -7.00 20.30 -6.18
CA GLU A 127 -8.22 20.98 -5.73
C GLU A 127 -8.62 20.59 -4.29
N HIS A 128 -8.21 19.40 -3.84
CA HIS A 128 -8.45 18.89 -2.50
C HIS A 128 -7.32 19.23 -1.50
N GLY A 129 -6.20 19.79 -1.98
CA GLY A 129 -5.11 20.33 -1.15
C GLY A 129 -4.39 19.30 -0.27
N GLU A 130 -4.02 19.72 0.95
CA GLU A 130 -3.27 18.88 1.91
C GLU A 130 -4.11 17.77 2.55
N HIS A 131 -5.45 17.81 2.42
CA HIS A 131 -6.38 16.85 3.03
C HIS A 131 -6.52 15.51 2.27
N LEU A 132 -5.55 15.20 1.40
CA LEU A 132 -5.53 13.92 0.69
C LEU A 132 -5.18 12.73 1.61
N ASP A 133 -4.57 12.99 2.76
CA ASP A 133 -4.21 12.01 3.79
C ASP A 133 -5.42 11.40 4.51
N ILE A 134 -6.52 12.15 4.61
CA ILE A 134 -7.77 11.70 5.23
C ILE A 134 -8.76 11.09 4.22
N LYS A 135 -8.58 11.34 2.91
CA LYS A 135 -9.44 10.78 1.84
C LYS A 135 -9.00 9.37 1.46
N LEU A 136 -9.60 8.39 2.12
CA LEU A 136 -9.16 6.99 2.04
C LEU A 136 -10.27 6.06 1.54
N THR A 137 -9.88 4.96 0.89
CA THR A 137 -10.81 3.86 0.61
C THR A 137 -11.23 3.13 1.89
N ALA A 138 -12.17 2.17 1.79
CA ALA A 138 -12.56 1.36 2.94
C ALA A 138 -11.36 0.60 3.54
N THR A 139 -10.47 0.09 2.69
CA THR A 139 -9.21 -0.55 3.11
C THR A 139 -8.07 0.43 3.39
N LYS A 140 -8.40 1.70 3.60
CA LYS A 140 -7.47 2.79 3.90
C LYS A 140 -6.40 3.06 2.82
N ASN A 141 -6.67 2.72 1.56
CA ASN A 141 -5.74 3.05 0.48
C ASN A 141 -5.77 4.56 0.22
N THR A 142 -4.59 5.17 0.20
CA THR A 142 -4.42 6.58 -0.19
C THR A 142 -4.42 6.74 -1.71
N VAL A 143 -4.53 7.97 -2.19
CA VAL A 143 -4.37 8.31 -3.62
C VAL A 143 -3.06 7.78 -4.21
N LEU A 144 -2.00 7.70 -3.41
CA LEU A 144 -0.70 7.19 -3.85
C LEU A 144 -0.71 5.66 -4.01
N HIS A 145 -1.37 4.93 -3.11
CA HIS A 145 -1.59 3.48 -3.26
C HIS A 145 -2.39 3.19 -4.54
N ILE A 146 -3.46 3.96 -4.76
CA ILE A 146 -4.36 3.80 -5.91
C ILE A 146 -3.62 4.07 -7.22
N TYR A 147 -2.96 5.23 -7.32
CA TYR A 147 -2.22 5.63 -8.51
C TYR A 147 -1.15 4.60 -8.87
N ILE A 148 -0.33 4.22 -7.88
CA ILE A 148 0.71 3.22 -8.09
C ILE A 148 0.02 1.95 -8.55
N ALA A 149 -0.82 1.28 -7.77
CA ALA A 149 -1.50 0.06 -8.20
C ALA A 149 -2.07 0.09 -9.64
N CYS A 150 -2.72 1.19 -10.03
CA CYS A 150 -3.38 1.33 -11.33
C CYS A 150 -2.47 1.79 -12.48
N SER A 151 -1.27 2.33 -12.20
CA SER A 151 -0.40 2.80 -13.28
C SER A 151 0.00 1.63 -14.18
N SER A 152 0.21 1.85 -15.47
CA SER A 152 0.50 0.77 -16.40
C SER A 152 1.65 -0.13 -15.90
N SER A 153 1.49 -1.45 -16.06
CA SER A 153 2.53 -2.41 -15.73
C SER A 153 3.71 -2.26 -16.69
N PRO A 154 4.96 -2.47 -16.24
CA PRO A 154 6.10 -2.46 -17.12
C PRO A 154 5.97 -3.50 -18.23
N THR A 155 5.75 -3.02 -19.46
CA THR A 155 5.89 -3.80 -20.68
C THR A 155 7.34 -3.73 -21.15
N PHE A 156 7.82 -4.75 -21.88
CA PHE A 156 9.20 -4.82 -22.40
C PHE A 156 9.62 -3.65 -23.33
N ASN A 157 8.70 -2.71 -23.59
CA ASN A 157 8.86 -1.56 -24.46
C ASN A 157 8.39 -0.24 -23.79
N GLU A 158 8.34 -0.17 -22.46
CA GLU A 158 8.08 1.11 -21.78
C GLU A 158 9.02 2.17 -22.34
N SER A 159 8.42 3.19 -22.98
CA SER A 159 9.20 4.34 -23.41
C SER A 159 9.74 5.05 -22.16
N GLU A 160 10.99 5.50 -22.18
CA GLU A 160 11.58 6.30 -21.10
C GLU A 160 10.66 7.47 -20.69
N LYS A 161 9.91 8.01 -21.66
CA LYS A 161 8.89 9.04 -21.46
C LYS A 161 7.81 8.63 -20.44
N GLN A 162 7.28 7.41 -20.51
CA GLN A 162 6.23 6.93 -19.61
C GLN A 162 6.75 6.73 -18.19
N VAL A 163 7.98 6.21 -18.05
CA VAL A 163 8.63 6.08 -16.74
C VAL A 163 8.78 7.46 -16.10
N ILE A 164 9.32 8.44 -16.85
CA ILE A 164 9.51 9.82 -16.38
C ILE A 164 8.18 10.47 -15.98
N GLU A 165 7.14 10.32 -16.81
CA GLU A 165 5.79 10.83 -16.52
C GLU A 165 5.25 10.22 -15.22
N SER A 166 5.38 8.90 -15.06
CA SER A 166 4.86 8.23 -13.88
C SER A 166 5.55 8.66 -12.58
N THR A 167 6.86 8.93 -12.66
CA THR A 167 7.65 9.42 -11.53
C THR A 167 7.32 10.87 -11.19
N ASN A 168 7.08 11.72 -12.20
CA ASN A 168 6.72 13.12 -11.99
C ASN A 168 5.37 13.23 -11.27
N ILE A 169 4.38 12.42 -11.67
CA ILE A 169 3.07 12.37 -11.00
C ILE A 169 3.22 12.03 -9.51
N VAL A 170 4.05 11.03 -9.17
CA VAL A 170 4.31 10.65 -7.76
C VAL A 170 4.95 11.81 -7.00
N GLU A 171 5.97 12.44 -7.58
CA GLU A 171 6.65 13.56 -6.96
C GLU A 171 5.70 14.76 -6.76
N ASP A 172 4.82 15.03 -7.70
CA ASP A 172 3.86 16.15 -7.59
C ASP A 172 2.72 15.87 -6.59
N ILE A 173 2.24 14.62 -6.50
CA ILE A 173 1.31 14.20 -5.44
C ILE A 173 1.96 14.40 -4.06
N LEU A 174 3.23 13.99 -3.91
CA LEU A 174 3.97 14.14 -2.65
C LEU A 174 4.31 15.58 -2.30
N LYS A 175 4.53 16.46 -3.29
CA LYS A 175 4.62 17.92 -3.07
C LYS A 175 3.31 18.50 -2.54
N THR A 176 2.18 17.96 -3.01
CA THR A 176 0.84 18.42 -2.60
C THR A 176 0.48 17.93 -1.20
N CYS A 177 0.78 16.67 -0.88
CA CYS A 177 0.54 16.09 0.44
C CYS A 177 1.70 15.15 0.85
N PRO A 178 2.72 15.67 1.57
CA PRO A 178 3.89 14.88 1.98
C PRO A 178 3.59 13.76 2.98
N ALA A 179 2.49 13.87 3.74
CA ALA A 179 2.09 12.90 4.76
C ALA A 179 1.84 11.50 4.17
N LEU A 180 1.44 11.43 2.90
CA LEU A 180 1.14 10.19 2.18
C LEU A 180 2.33 9.23 2.07
N LEU A 181 3.56 9.73 2.19
CA LEU A 181 4.78 8.95 1.96
C LEU A 181 4.95 7.79 2.95
N LEU A 182 4.68 8.03 4.23
CA LEU A 182 4.83 7.06 5.31
C LEU A 182 3.49 6.43 5.71
N GLN A 183 2.38 6.90 5.13
CA GLN A 183 1.05 6.44 5.48
C GLN A 183 0.84 5.00 5.02
N GLN A 184 0.31 4.19 5.93
CA GLN A 184 0.00 2.78 5.70
C GLN A 184 -1.50 2.58 5.45
N ASN A 185 -1.83 1.66 4.55
CA ASN A 185 -3.20 1.19 4.38
C ASN A 185 -3.60 0.19 5.49
N GLU A 186 -4.79 -0.41 5.40
CA GLU A 186 -5.30 -1.35 6.42
C GLU A 186 -4.40 -2.60 6.59
N SER A 187 -3.75 -3.03 5.51
CA SER A 187 -2.78 -4.14 5.53
C SER A 187 -1.38 -3.75 6.05
N GLY A 188 -1.18 -2.50 6.47
CA GLY A 188 0.12 -1.99 6.91
C GLY A 188 1.07 -1.68 5.75
N GLU A 189 0.59 -1.70 4.51
CA GLU A 189 1.43 -1.44 3.33
C GLU A 189 1.58 0.06 3.12
N THR A 190 2.82 0.48 2.84
CA THR A 190 3.11 1.82 2.32
C THR A 190 3.09 1.80 0.79
N ALA A 191 3.08 2.99 0.17
CA ALA A 191 3.25 3.15 -1.27
C ALA A 191 4.50 2.42 -1.83
N LEU A 192 5.57 2.32 -1.03
CA LEU A 192 6.79 1.61 -1.41
C LEU A 192 6.58 0.10 -1.53
N HIS A 193 5.75 -0.51 -0.67
CA HIS A 193 5.40 -1.93 -0.78
C HIS A 193 4.67 -2.23 -2.08
N ILE A 194 3.66 -1.41 -2.41
CA ILE A 194 2.89 -1.57 -3.65
C ILE A 194 3.78 -1.36 -4.88
N ALA A 195 4.64 -0.33 -4.88
CA ALA A 195 5.57 -0.08 -5.98
C ALA A 195 6.56 -1.23 -6.18
N ALA A 196 7.05 -1.81 -5.08
CA ALA A 196 7.96 -2.93 -5.10
C ALA A 196 7.30 -4.23 -5.59
N ARG A 197 6.09 -4.52 -5.13
CA ARG A 197 5.25 -5.64 -5.59
C ARG A 197 4.98 -5.61 -7.09
N HIS A 198 4.84 -4.43 -7.67
CA HIS A 198 4.57 -4.24 -9.11
C HIS A 198 5.83 -3.97 -9.94
N GLY A 199 7.02 -4.02 -9.33
CA GLY A 199 8.28 -3.87 -10.04
C GLY A 199 8.56 -2.48 -10.59
N ARG A 200 7.94 -1.43 -10.03
CA ARG A 200 8.04 -0.06 -10.56
C ARG A 200 9.29 0.65 -10.08
N ALA A 201 10.44 0.25 -10.64
CA ALA A 201 11.76 0.75 -10.27
C ALA A 201 11.86 2.29 -10.30
N GLY A 202 11.28 2.95 -11.31
CA GLY A 202 11.25 4.41 -11.39
C GLY A 202 10.52 5.05 -10.20
N ILE A 203 9.31 4.56 -9.89
CA ILE A 203 8.50 5.05 -8.77
C ILE A 203 9.18 4.74 -7.43
N VAL A 204 9.76 3.55 -7.25
CA VAL A 204 10.56 3.21 -6.06
C VAL A 204 11.67 4.24 -5.85
N GLY A 205 12.42 4.58 -6.91
CA GLY A 205 13.43 5.62 -6.86
C GLY A 205 12.87 6.99 -6.48
N ALA A 206 11.71 7.37 -7.03
CA ALA A 206 11.05 8.64 -6.71
C ALA A 206 10.61 8.73 -5.23
N LEU A 207 10.02 7.66 -4.68
CA LEU A 207 9.62 7.59 -3.27
C LEU A 207 10.83 7.72 -2.33
N ILE A 208 11.93 7.03 -2.64
CA ILE A 208 13.17 7.10 -1.85
C ILE A 208 13.78 8.50 -1.93
N ARG A 209 13.84 9.10 -3.13
CA ARG A 209 14.31 10.48 -3.29
C ARG A 209 13.44 11.46 -2.50
N ALA A 210 12.13 11.34 -2.54
CA ALA A 210 11.22 12.19 -1.77
C ALA A 210 11.45 12.04 -0.26
N ALA A 211 11.66 10.82 0.23
CA ALA A 211 11.96 10.56 1.64
C ALA A 211 13.29 11.21 2.07
N LYS A 212 14.31 11.15 1.19
CA LYS A 212 15.60 11.79 1.41
C LYS A 212 15.53 13.32 1.26
N ALA A 213 14.73 13.87 0.35
CA ALA A 213 14.63 15.32 0.19
C ALA A 213 14.04 16.01 1.43
N ARG A 214 13.14 15.33 2.15
CA ARG A 214 12.65 15.79 3.46
C ARG A 214 13.76 15.92 4.52
N HIS A 215 14.92 15.32 4.29
CA HIS A 215 16.08 15.43 5.16
C HIS A 215 16.79 16.78 5.01
N ASP A 216 16.74 17.39 3.83
CA ASP A 216 17.58 18.55 3.50
C ASP A 216 16.94 19.90 3.89
N ASP A 217 15.61 19.94 4.03
CA ASP A 217 14.86 21.15 4.42
C ASP A 217 14.74 21.35 5.95
N LEU A 218 14.98 20.30 6.74
CA LEU A 218 14.97 20.37 8.21
C LEU A 218 16.42 20.48 8.71
N GLU A 219 16.79 21.65 9.25
CA GLU A 219 18.12 21.92 9.81
C GLU A 219 18.71 20.72 10.57
N LYS A 220 19.91 20.29 10.15
CA LYS A 220 20.82 19.31 10.77
C LYS A 220 20.48 18.97 12.23
N GLY A 221 19.68 17.93 12.41
CA GLY A 221 19.41 17.29 13.69
C GLY A 221 19.22 15.79 13.48
N VAL A 222 19.62 14.99 14.45
CA VAL A 222 19.69 13.51 14.50
C VAL A 222 18.31 12.81 14.35
N LEU A 223 17.31 13.49 13.79
CA LEU A 223 15.93 13.03 13.56
C LEU A 223 15.57 12.91 12.06
N SER A 224 16.56 13.12 11.18
CA SER A 224 16.40 13.23 9.74
C SER A 224 16.75 11.95 8.93
N GLU A 225 17.73 11.14 9.38
CA GLU A 225 18.05 9.82 8.79
C GLU A 225 16.89 8.82 8.94
N GLU A 226 15.99 9.14 9.85
CA GLU A 226 14.89 8.34 10.32
C GLU A 226 13.82 8.19 9.24
N ALA A 227 13.47 9.23 8.47
CA ALA A 227 12.31 9.17 7.58
C ALA A 227 12.47 8.19 6.42
N TRP A 228 13.62 8.21 5.72
CA TRP A 228 13.86 7.29 4.61
C TRP A 228 14.14 5.86 5.10
N LYS A 229 14.85 5.71 6.24
CA LYS A 229 15.05 4.40 6.89
C LYS A 229 13.74 3.83 7.39
N MET A 230 12.87 4.64 7.98
CA MET A 230 11.51 4.26 8.38
C MET A 230 10.72 3.78 7.17
N LEU A 231 10.83 4.46 6.02
CA LEU A 231 10.15 4.04 4.80
C LEU A 231 10.65 2.68 4.27
N ILE A 232 11.97 2.50 4.13
CA ILE A 232 12.55 1.27 3.56
C ILE A 232 12.43 0.08 4.52
N ARG A 233 12.53 0.32 5.83
CA ARG A 233 12.39 -0.70 6.88
C ARG A 233 10.95 -0.84 7.39
N ALA A 234 9.99 -0.08 6.87
CA ALA A 234 8.58 -0.25 7.19
C ALA A 234 8.16 -1.68 6.87
N THR A 235 7.34 -2.26 7.75
CA THR A 235 6.79 -3.59 7.57
C THR A 235 5.28 -3.54 7.51
N ASN A 236 4.70 -4.38 6.65
CA ASN A 236 3.25 -4.59 6.63
C ASN A 236 2.80 -5.52 7.77
N ASN A 237 1.50 -5.81 7.86
CA ASN A 237 0.95 -6.70 8.89
C ASN A 237 1.55 -8.12 8.86
N GLY A 238 2.07 -8.54 7.69
CA GLY A 238 2.79 -9.79 7.49
C GLY A 238 4.27 -9.75 7.90
N LYS A 239 4.75 -8.62 8.44
CA LYS A 239 6.15 -8.31 8.74
C LYS A 239 7.07 -8.29 7.51
N ASP A 240 6.49 -8.20 6.31
CA ASP A 240 7.24 -8.11 5.07
C ASP A 240 7.61 -6.64 4.83
N THR A 241 8.86 -6.39 4.41
CA THR A 241 9.30 -5.08 3.90
C THR A 241 9.06 -4.97 2.40
N ALA A 242 9.23 -3.77 1.83
CA ALA A 242 9.20 -3.60 0.38
C ALA A 242 10.21 -4.50 -0.37
N LEU A 243 11.37 -4.81 0.24
CA LEU A 243 12.34 -5.75 -0.33
C LEU A 243 11.78 -7.17 -0.41
N HIS A 244 11.05 -7.62 0.62
CA HIS A 244 10.39 -8.93 0.60
C HIS A 244 9.37 -9.03 -0.54
N GLU A 245 8.57 -7.99 -0.75
CA GLU A 245 7.62 -7.92 -1.86
C GLU A 245 8.37 -7.96 -3.22
N ALA A 246 9.42 -7.15 -3.40
CA ALA A 246 10.20 -7.15 -4.65
C ALA A 246 10.80 -8.54 -4.98
N VAL A 247 11.36 -9.23 -3.98
CA VAL A 247 11.92 -10.58 -4.15
C VAL A 247 10.82 -11.60 -4.46
N ARG A 248 9.69 -11.55 -3.72
CA ARG A 248 8.56 -12.46 -3.91
C ARG A 248 7.98 -12.41 -5.32
N PHE A 249 7.91 -11.21 -5.90
CA PHE A 249 7.39 -10.98 -7.24
C PHE A 249 8.51 -10.92 -8.33
N ASN A 250 9.74 -11.30 -7.98
CA ASN A 250 10.87 -11.44 -8.91
C ASN A 250 11.24 -10.15 -9.67
N HIS A 251 11.17 -9.00 -8.99
CA HIS A 251 11.46 -7.69 -9.55
C HIS A 251 12.91 -7.26 -9.28
N PHE A 252 13.85 -7.85 -10.03
CA PHE A 252 15.29 -7.67 -9.83
C PHE A 252 15.77 -6.21 -9.77
N ALA A 253 15.25 -5.34 -10.67
CA ALA A 253 15.64 -3.93 -10.69
C ALA A 253 15.28 -3.22 -9.37
N VAL A 254 14.12 -3.54 -8.78
CA VAL A 254 13.72 -3.00 -7.48
C VAL A 254 14.57 -3.58 -6.35
N VAL A 255 14.84 -4.89 -6.37
CA VAL A 255 15.71 -5.56 -5.38
C VAL A 255 17.09 -4.90 -5.36
N GLU A 256 17.66 -4.62 -6.53
CA GLU A 256 18.95 -3.96 -6.65
C GLU A 256 18.94 -2.55 -6.06
N ILE A 257 17.89 -1.76 -6.33
CA ILE A 257 17.72 -0.42 -5.75
C ILE A 257 17.65 -0.52 -4.22
N LEU A 258 16.75 -1.33 -3.68
CA LEU A 258 16.51 -1.42 -2.24
C LEU A 258 17.72 -1.98 -1.46
N THR A 259 18.42 -2.97 -2.02
CA THR A 259 19.63 -3.54 -1.38
C THR A 259 20.78 -2.55 -1.31
N ARG A 260 20.91 -1.69 -2.34
CA ARG A 260 21.90 -0.61 -2.35
C ARG A 260 21.58 0.45 -1.31
N GLU A 261 20.30 0.73 -1.12
CA GLU A 261 19.83 1.78 -0.21
C GLU A 261 19.87 1.35 1.26
N ASP A 262 19.65 0.07 1.58
CA ASP A 262 19.81 -0.46 2.94
C ASP A 262 20.61 -1.77 2.99
N PRO A 263 21.96 -1.72 2.92
CA PRO A 263 22.80 -2.92 2.91
C PRO A 263 22.72 -3.75 4.21
N GLU A 264 22.35 -3.11 5.32
CA GLU A 264 22.24 -3.78 6.62
C GLU A 264 21.01 -4.70 6.69
N SER A 265 19.99 -4.46 5.86
CA SER A 265 18.77 -5.28 5.80
C SER A 265 19.02 -6.75 5.39
N VAL A 266 20.14 -7.03 4.73
CA VAL A 266 20.50 -8.38 4.23
C VAL A 266 21.13 -9.25 5.33
N HIS A 267 21.48 -8.68 6.47
CA HIS A 267 22.23 -9.36 7.54
C HIS A 267 21.37 -9.75 8.76
N GLY A 268 20.06 -9.45 8.73
CA GLY A 268 19.12 -9.66 9.83
C GLY A 268 18.29 -10.93 9.74
#